data_AF-A0A4D6Z167-F1
#
_entry.id   AF-A0A4D6Z167-F1
#
_cell.length_a   1.000
_cell.length_b   1.000
_cell.length_c   1.000
_cell.angle_alpha   90.00
_cell.angle_beta   90.00
_cell.angle_gamma   90.00
#
_symmetry.space_group_name_H-M   'P 1'
#
loop_
_entity.id
_entity.type
_entity.pdbx_description
1 polymer ?
#
loop_
_entity_poly.entity_id
_entity_poly.type
_entity_poly.pdbx_seq_one_letter_code
_entity_poly.pdbx_strand_id
1 'polypeptide(L)'
;MTTAVVAALLNYLGVVDLSHCSLDQKSLHLDFVHMISQTAHCIAQGKVGSGFDVSSAVYGSHRYVRFSPNVISSAQETVSTTPLDEVIGEVLKGNWDHERTKFSLPPLMNLILGEPGSGGSSTPSMVGAVKKWQKSDPQKSQETWNKLSEANSALDAQFNLLSRLAADQWDSYKSVIDSCSRFKSEKWIEKFSEASHVEIVKALLGARDIMLRIRCHMRQMGEAAGIPIEPESQTQLLDITMDTEGVLLAGVPGAGGFDAVFAVTLSDSSTNLTKVWSLHNVLALLVREDPRGVSLESDDPRAK
;
A
#
# COMPACT_ATOMS: atom_id res chain seq x y z
N MET A 1 -1.57 -8.35 -14.27
CA MET A 1 -1.50 -9.03 -15.58
C MET A 1 -0.69 -8.23 -16.59
N THR A 2 -1.03 -6.97 -16.87
CA THR A 2 -0.31 -6.11 -17.84
C THR A 2 1.20 -6.10 -17.61
N THR A 3 1.62 -5.85 -16.37
CA THR A 3 3.04 -5.79 -16.00
C THR A 3 3.81 -7.07 -16.30
N ALA A 4 3.26 -8.24 -15.94
CA ALA A 4 3.92 -9.52 -16.16
C ALA A 4 4.11 -9.83 -17.65
N VAL A 5 3.08 -9.53 -18.48
CA VAL A 5 3.15 -9.73 -19.93
C VAL A 5 4.19 -8.80 -20.56
N VAL A 6 4.18 -7.51 -20.19
CA VAL A 6 5.13 -6.53 -20.70
C VAL A 6 6.56 -6.88 -20.30
N ALA A 7 6.79 -7.22 -19.02
CA ALA A 7 8.10 -7.64 -18.53
C ALA A 7 8.62 -8.87 -19.29
N ALA A 8 7.77 -9.89 -19.48
CA ALA A 8 8.13 -11.12 -20.20
C ALA A 8 8.51 -10.83 -21.66
N LEU A 9 7.74 -10.00 -22.37
CA LEU A 9 8.01 -9.65 -23.77
C LEU A 9 9.30 -8.83 -23.91
N LEU A 10 9.49 -7.81 -23.07
CA LEU A 10 10.69 -6.97 -23.12
C LEU A 10 11.94 -7.79 -22.79
N ASN A 11 11.86 -8.71 -21.84
CA ASN A 11 12.96 -9.61 -21.50
C ASN A 11 13.24 -10.63 -22.61
N TYR A 12 12.19 -11.24 -23.19
CA TYR A 12 12.32 -12.21 -24.29
C TYR A 12 12.95 -11.58 -25.54
N LEU A 13 12.60 -10.33 -25.84
CA LEU A 13 13.15 -9.58 -26.99
C LEU A 13 14.54 -8.97 -26.71
N GLY A 14 15.09 -9.13 -25.50
CA GLY A 14 16.38 -8.58 -25.11
C GLY A 14 16.41 -7.06 -24.96
N VAL A 15 15.25 -6.41 -24.81
CA VAL A 15 15.14 -4.96 -24.56
C VAL A 15 15.50 -4.63 -23.11
N VAL A 16 15.16 -5.53 -22.19
CA VAL A 16 15.55 -5.46 -20.78
C VAL A 16 16.17 -6.77 -20.34
N ASP A 17 17.09 -6.73 -19.37
CA ASP A 17 17.60 -7.92 -18.70
C ASP A 17 17.13 -7.93 -17.24
N LEU A 18 16.26 -8.88 -16.91
CA LEU A 18 15.74 -9.07 -15.55
C LEU A 18 16.53 -10.12 -14.75
N SER A 19 17.51 -10.78 -15.36
CA SER A 19 18.25 -11.93 -14.82
C SER A 19 19.58 -11.55 -14.17
N HIS A 20 20.41 -10.73 -14.83
CA HIS A 20 21.83 -10.58 -14.48
C HIS A 20 22.34 -9.14 -14.61
N CYS A 21 21.64 -8.18 -14.01
CA CYS A 21 22.06 -6.78 -13.98
C CYS A 21 22.58 -6.33 -12.60
N SER A 22 23.49 -5.35 -12.60
CA SER A 22 23.82 -4.57 -11.40
C SER A 22 22.56 -3.88 -10.84
N LEU A 23 22.55 -3.51 -9.55
CA LEU A 23 21.37 -2.87 -8.93
C LEU A 23 20.91 -1.62 -9.71
N ASP A 24 21.85 -0.82 -10.22
CA ASP A 24 21.56 0.40 -10.98
C ASP A 24 20.96 0.08 -12.36
N GLN A 25 21.53 -0.88 -13.09
CA GLN A 25 21.00 -1.33 -14.38
C GLN A 25 19.62 -1.98 -14.21
N LYS A 26 19.43 -2.75 -13.15
CA LYS A 26 18.14 -3.35 -12.82
C LYS A 26 17.09 -2.27 -12.55
N SER A 27 17.44 -1.18 -11.86
CA SER A 27 16.54 -0.05 -11.66
C SER A 27 16.09 0.57 -12.99
N LEU A 28 17.02 0.81 -13.92
CA LEU A 28 16.71 1.36 -15.24
C LEU A 28 15.81 0.43 -16.06
N HIS A 29 16.08 -0.88 -16.04
CA HIS A 29 15.24 -1.87 -16.72
C HIS A 29 13.84 -1.95 -16.12
N LEU A 30 13.71 -1.88 -14.79
CA LEU A 30 12.42 -1.81 -14.12
C LEU A 30 11.66 -0.52 -14.46
N ASP A 31 12.36 0.62 -14.59
CA ASP A 31 11.77 1.87 -15.08
C ASP A 31 11.21 1.74 -16.48
N PHE A 32 11.94 1.07 -17.37
CA PHE A 32 11.46 0.78 -18.71
C PHE A 32 10.20 -0.09 -18.68
N VAL A 33 10.22 -1.17 -17.89
CA VAL A 33 9.06 -2.05 -17.71
C VAL A 33 7.86 -1.26 -17.16
N HIS A 34 8.07 -0.40 -16.16
CA HIS A 34 7.01 0.43 -15.59
C HIS A 34 6.42 1.39 -16.61
N MET A 35 7.23 2.19 -17.31
CA MET A 35 6.74 3.18 -18.27
C MET A 35 5.90 2.53 -19.37
N ILE A 36 6.35 1.40 -19.92
CA ILE A 36 5.62 0.67 -20.95
C ILE A 36 4.37 0.00 -20.37
N SER A 37 4.46 -0.65 -19.21
CA SER A 37 3.33 -1.30 -18.55
C SER A 37 2.24 -0.30 -18.18
N GLN A 38 2.63 0.86 -17.67
CA GLN A 38 1.73 1.91 -17.22
C GLN A 38 1.01 2.55 -18.41
N THR A 39 1.74 2.82 -19.49
CA THR A 39 1.18 3.32 -20.74
C THR A 39 0.18 2.33 -21.33
N ALA A 40 0.56 1.06 -21.45
CA ALA A 40 -0.33 0.00 -21.94
C ALA A 40 -1.58 -0.15 -21.05
N HIS A 41 -1.42 -0.10 -19.72
CA HIS A 41 -2.52 -0.16 -18.78
C HIS A 41 -3.48 1.03 -18.94
N CYS A 42 -2.95 2.25 -19.04
CA CYS A 42 -3.76 3.45 -19.22
C CYS A 42 -4.51 3.46 -20.56
N ILE A 43 -3.87 3.05 -21.66
CA ILE A 43 -4.51 2.94 -22.97
C ILE A 43 -5.67 1.93 -22.90
N ALA A 44 -5.42 0.74 -22.34
CA ALA A 44 -6.45 -0.29 -22.20
C ALA A 44 -7.61 0.12 -21.29
N GLN A 45 -7.33 0.88 -20.23
CA GLN A 45 -8.35 1.38 -19.29
C GLN A 45 -9.11 2.61 -19.81
N GLY A 46 -8.59 3.31 -20.83
CA GLY A 46 -9.14 4.55 -21.37
C GLY A 46 -9.05 5.75 -20.42
N LYS A 47 -8.25 5.67 -19.34
CA LYS A 47 -8.06 6.76 -18.38
C LYS A 47 -6.69 6.67 -17.70
N VAL A 48 -6.19 7.81 -17.22
CA VAL A 48 -4.96 7.84 -16.40
C VAL A 48 -5.33 7.69 -14.92
N GLY A 49 -5.26 6.45 -14.42
CA GLY A 49 -5.47 6.08 -13.02
C GLY A 49 -4.32 6.50 -12.09
N SER A 50 -4.30 5.97 -10.86
CA SER A 50 -3.20 6.25 -9.92
C SER A 50 -1.87 5.66 -10.37
N GLY A 51 -1.89 4.55 -11.11
CA GLY A 51 -0.70 3.81 -11.56
C GLY A 51 0.01 3.03 -10.45
N PHE A 52 -0.53 3.04 -9.23
CA PHE A 52 0.09 2.34 -8.09
C PHE A 52 0.03 0.81 -8.24
N ASP A 53 -1.02 0.28 -8.85
CA ASP A 53 -1.18 -1.15 -9.15
C ASP A 53 -0.10 -1.65 -10.11
N VAL A 54 0.20 -0.89 -11.16
CA VAL A 54 1.30 -1.20 -12.08
C VAL A 54 2.65 -0.99 -11.40
N SER A 55 2.84 0.12 -10.68
CA SER A 55 4.08 0.41 -9.96
C SER A 55 4.42 -0.68 -8.94
N SER A 56 3.46 -1.09 -8.10
CA SER A 56 3.65 -2.16 -7.11
C SER A 56 3.93 -3.51 -7.76
N ALA A 57 3.29 -3.83 -8.89
CA ALA A 57 3.62 -5.03 -9.64
C ALA A 57 5.05 -5.02 -10.21
N VAL A 58 5.61 -3.84 -10.55
CA VAL A 58 6.98 -3.72 -11.07
C VAL A 58 8.00 -3.74 -9.95
N TYR A 59 7.86 -2.85 -8.97
CA TYR A 59 8.91 -2.56 -7.98
C TYR A 59 8.74 -3.32 -6.66
N GLY A 60 7.60 -3.97 -6.42
CA GLY A 60 7.29 -4.59 -5.14
C GLY A 60 6.88 -3.56 -4.10
N SER A 61 7.25 -3.78 -2.83
CA SER A 61 6.89 -2.89 -1.73
C SER A 61 7.64 -1.56 -1.79
N HIS A 62 6.89 -0.46 -1.87
CA HIS A 62 7.43 0.90 -1.87
C HIS A 62 6.33 1.93 -1.56
N ARG A 63 6.76 3.14 -1.18
CA ARG A 63 5.94 4.35 -1.21
C ARG A 63 6.03 4.94 -2.61
N TYR A 64 4.89 5.34 -3.15
CA TYR A 64 4.75 5.82 -4.52
C TYR A 64 4.02 7.16 -4.56
N VAL A 65 4.59 8.12 -5.28
CA VAL A 65 3.92 9.35 -5.69
C VAL A 65 3.73 9.26 -7.20
N ARG A 66 2.49 9.44 -7.63
CA ARG A 66 2.10 9.31 -9.03
C ARG A 66 2.74 10.39 -9.91
N PHE A 67 3.16 10.01 -11.10
CA PHE A 67 3.56 10.90 -12.19
C PHE A 67 2.44 11.87 -12.66
N SER A 68 2.84 12.97 -13.26
CA SER A 68 2.00 13.96 -13.92
C SER A 68 1.20 13.33 -15.06
N PRO A 69 -0.14 13.44 -15.08
CA PRO A 69 -0.99 12.78 -16.08
C PRO A 69 -0.63 13.10 -17.54
N ASN A 70 -0.03 14.27 -17.77
CA ASN A 70 0.35 14.80 -19.08
C ASN A 70 1.34 13.90 -19.83
N VAL A 71 2.15 13.12 -19.10
CA VAL A 71 3.15 12.21 -19.71
C VAL A 71 2.48 11.12 -20.55
N ILE A 72 1.25 10.72 -20.19
CA ILE A 72 0.52 9.64 -20.86
C ILE A 72 -0.69 10.15 -21.64
N SER A 73 -1.31 11.26 -21.25
CA SER A 73 -2.51 11.77 -21.94
C SER A 73 -2.26 12.03 -23.42
N SER A 74 -1.10 12.59 -23.77
CA SER A 74 -0.71 12.82 -25.17
C SER A 74 -0.58 11.53 -25.96
N ALA A 75 -0.09 10.45 -25.33
CA ALA A 75 -0.02 9.13 -25.95
C ALA A 75 -1.42 8.53 -26.16
N GLN A 76 -2.34 8.68 -25.22
CA GLN A 76 -3.70 8.14 -25.36
C GLN A 76 -4.47 8.76 -26.54
N GLU A 77 -4.27 10.05 -26.79
CA GLU A 77 -4.94 10.76 -27.89
C GLU A 77 -4.35 10.38 -29.27
N THR A 78 -3.05 10.11 -29.33
CA THR A 78 -2.30 9.93 -30.58
C THR A 78 -2.19 8.48 -31.05
N VAL A 79 -2.45 7.48 -30.20
CA VAL A 79 -2.39 6.03 -30.56
C VAL A 79 -3.26 5.67 -31.79
N SER A 80 -4.31 6.44 -32.05
CA SER A 80 -5.21 6.20 -33.20
C SER A 80 -4.74 6.83 -34.52
N THR A 81 -3.83 7.81 -34.47
CA THR A 81 -3.42 8.64 -35.62
C THR A 81 -1.95 8.56 -35.96
N THR A 82 -1.11 8.13 -35.01
CA THR A 82 0.35 8.16 -35.10
C THR A 82 0.90 6.73 -35.02
N PRO A 83 1.98 6.40 -35.76
CA PRO A 83 2.67 5.12 -35.62
C PRO A 83 3.05 4.83 -34.16
N LEU A 84 2.89 3.56 -33.74
CA LEU A 84 3.08 3.16 -32.34
C LEU A 84 4.53 3.36 -31.85
N ASP A 85 5.50 3.23 -32.74
CA ASP A 85 6.93 3.44 -32.45
C ASP A 85 7.23 4.90 -32.11
N GLU A 86 6.61 5.85 -32.80
CA GLU A 86 6.71 7.28 -32.46
C GLU A 86 6.07 7.57 -31.11
N VAL A 87 4.86 7.06 -30.86
CA VAL A 87 4.14 7.26 -29.58
C VAL A 87 4.95 6.71 -28.40
N ILE A 88 5.45 5.48 -28.51
CA ILE A 88 6.28 4.88 -27.46
C ILE A 88 7.60 5.64 -27.30
N GLY A 89 8.20 6.10 -28.41
CA GLY A 89 9.39 6.94 -28.39
C GLY A 89 9.20 8.25 -27.63
N GLU A 90 8.05 8.90 -27.77
CA GLU A 90 7.71 10.12 -27.01
C GLU A 90 7.47 9.82 -25.52
N VAL A 91 6.72 8.77 -25.20
CA VAL A 91 6.46 8.34 -23.82
C VAL A 91 7.75 8.05 -23.05
N LEU A 92 8.71 7.38 -23.71
CA LEU A 92 10.00 7.05 -23.11
C LEU A 92 10.91 8.27 -22.93
N LYS A 93 10.72 9.33 -23.73
CA LYS A 93 11.40 10.63 -23.58
C LYS A 93 10.66 11.57 -22.64
N GLY A 94 9.45 11.24 -22.23
CA GLY A 94 8.61 12.04 -21.34
C GLY A 94 9.26 12.23 -19.97
N ASN A 95 8.95 13.34 -19.32
CA ASN A 95 9.42 13.61 -17.96
C ASN A 95 8.54 12.88 -16.93
N TRP A 96 8.92 11.65 -16.58
CA TRP A 96 8.27 10.88 -15.54
C TRP A 96 8.72 11.34 -14.14
N ASP A 97 7.91 12.21 -13.54
CA ASP A 97 8.11 12.84 -12.22
C ASP A 97 7.50 12.02 -11.07
N HIS A 98 7.27 10.71 -11.25
CA HIS A 98 6.87 9.86 -10.12
C HIS A 98 8.02 9.73 -9.12
N GLU A 99 7.67 9.67 -7.83
CA GLU A 99 8.64 9.40 -6.78
C GLU A 99 8.45 7.99 -6.24
N ARG A 100 9.56 7.33 -5.94
CA ARG A 100 9.56 6.04 -5.24
C ARG A 100 10.55 6.08 -4.10
N THR A 101 10.10 5.68 -2.92
CA THR A 101 10.97 5.47 -1.77
C THR A 101 10.77 4.07 -1.23
N LYS A 102 11.86 3.42 -0.82
CA LYS A 102 11.81 2.07 -0.26
C LYS A 102 10.94 2.08 0.98
N PHE A 103 9.98 1.16 1.03
CA PHE A 103 9.07 0.98 2.14
C PHE A 103 8.69 -0.49 2.20
N SER A 104 8.80 -1.10 3.38
CA SER A 104 8.40 -2.49 3.61
C SER A 104 7.88 -2.62 5.04
N LEU A 105 7.15 -3.69 5.32
CA LEU A 105 6.79 -3.97 6.71
C LEU A 105 8.06 -4.23 7.54
N PRO A 106 8.12 -3.72 8.78
CA PRO A 106 9.17 -4.11 9.70
C PRO A 106 9.18 -5.62 9.93
N PRO A 107 10.34 -6.22 10.29
CA PRO A 107 10.42 -7.65 10.57
C PRO A 107 9.41 -8.11 11.62
N LEU A 108 8.93 -9.36 11.49
CA LEU A 108 7.94 -9.97 12.39
C LEU A 108 6.58 -9.26 12.39
N MET A 109 6.23 -8.61 11.28
CA MET A 109 4.89 -8.06 11.05
C MET A 109 4.24 -8.72 9.85
N ASN A 110 2.94 -8.98 9.94
CA ASN A 110 2.18 -9.67 8.90
C ASN A 110 0.96 -8.85 8.48
N LEU A 111 0.87 -8.55 7.18
CA LEU A 111 -0.32 -7.96 6.56
C LEU A 111 -1.37 -9.03 6.32
N ILE A 112 -2.61 -8.76 6.73
CA ILE A 112 -3.76 -9.62 6.52
C ILE A 112 -4.86 -8.77 5.88
N LEU A 113 -5.46 -9.27 4.79
CA LEU A 113 -6.64 -8.65 4.18
C LEU A 113 -7.90 -9.40 4.59
N GLY A 114 -8.98 -8.68 4.84
CA GLY A 114 -10.28 -9.22 5.18
C GLY A 114 -11.34 -8.73 4.20
N GLU A 115 -12.19 -9.64 3.74
CA GLU A 115 -13.37 -9.34 2.92
C GLU A 115 -14.64 -9.46 3.78
N PRO A 116 -15.34 -8.35 4.09
CA PRO A 116 -16.57 -8.37 4.91
C PRO A 116 -17.80 -8.99 4.21
N GLY A 117 -17.68 -9.40 2.95
CA GLY A 117 -18.68 -10.18 2.21
C GLY A 117 -19.95 -9.45 1.76
N SER A 118 -20.13 -8.15 2.08
CA SER A 118 -21.32 -7.40 1.67
C SER A 118 -21.04 -5.91 1.46
N GLY A 119 -21.65 -5.35 0.41
CA GLY A 119 -21.47 -3.95 -0.01
C GLY A 119 -20.28 -3.82 -0.98
N GLY A 120 -20.57 -3.50 -2.24
CA GLY A 120 -19.55 -3.09 -3.19
C GLY A 120 -19.49 -1.56 -3.27
N SER A 121 -18.30 -1.02 -3.49
CA SER A 121 -18.07 0.43 -3.53
C SER A 121 -17.69 0.83 -4.95
N SER A 122 -18.41 1.80 -5.52
CA SER A 122 -18.06 2.33 -6.83
C SER A 122 -16.89 3.30 -6.70
N THR A 123 -15.66 2.80 -6.86
CA THR A 123 -14.44 3.62 -6.82
C THR A 123 -14.54 4.88 -7.71
N PRO A 124 -15.05 4.83 -8.96
CA PRO A 124 -15.19 6.03 -9.77
C PRO A 124 -16.13 7.08 -9.15
N SER A 125 -17.24 6.63 -8.54
CA SER A 125 -18.19 7.52 -7.88
C SER A 125 -17.56 8.19 -6.65
N MET A 126 -16.88 7.41 -5.81
CA MET A 126 -16.22 7.91 -4.60
C MET A 126 -15.12 8.93 -4.94
N VAL A 127 -14.24 8.60 -5.88
CA VAL A 127 -13.21 9.55 -6.35
C VAL A 127 -13.83 10.81 -6.95
N GLY A 128 -14.92 10.66 -7.70
CA GLY A 128 -15.68 11.78 -8.25
C GLY A 128 -16.23 12.71 -7.17
N ALA A 129 -16.79 12.16 -6.09
CA ALA A 129 -17.32 12.91 -4.96
C ALA A 129 -16.21 13.67 -4.21
N VAL A 130 -15.08 13.03 -3.92
CA VAL A 130 -13.92 13.70 -3.29
C VAL A 130 -13.42 14.86 -4.16
N LYS A 131 -13.29 14.66 -5.48
CA LYS A 131 -12.88 15.73 -6.40
C LYS A 131 -13.90 16.87 -6.45
N LYS A 132 -15.19 16.56 -6.39
CA LYS A 132 -16.26 17.57 -6.34
C LYS A 132 -16.15 18.39 -5.05
N TRP A 133 -15.94 17.72 -3.92
CA TRP A 133 -15.73 18.37 -2.62
C TRP A 133 -14.49 19.27 -2.61
N GLN A 134 -13.36 18.79 -3.15
CA GLN A 134 -12.13 19.60 -3.29
C GLN A 134 -12.37 20.90 -4.06
N LYS A 135 -13.22 20.85 -5.10
CA LYS A 135 -13.58 22.05 -5.88
C LYS A 135 -14.56 22.97 -5.14
N SER A 136 -15.48 22.42 -4.36
CA SER A 136 -16.49 23.21 -3.64
C SER A 136 -15.94 23.89 -2.38
N ASP A 137 -14.96 23.27 -1.71
CA ASP A 137 -14.33 23.82 -0.51
C ASP A 137 -12.80 23.60 -0.56
N PRO A 138 -12.07 24.41 -1.35
CA PRO A 138 -10.63 24.22 -1.54
C PRO A 138 -9.82 24.37 -0.26
N GLN A 139 -10.21 25.27 0.64
CA GLN A 139 -9.47 25.55 1.86
C GLN A 139 -9.55 24.37 2.84
N LYS A 140 -10.77 23.92 3.17
CA LYS A 140 -10.96 22.82 4.12
C LYS A 140 -10.48 21.49 3.55
N SER A 141 -10.65 21.30 2.24
CA SER A 141 -10.16 20.08 1.58
C SER A 141 -8.64 20.03 1.59
N GLN A 142 -7.95 21.13 1.29
CA GLN A 142 -6.49 21.19 1.36
C GLN A 142 -5.98 20.95 2.79
N GLU A 143 -6.62 21.53 3.80
CA GLU A 143 -6.26 21.31 5.20
C GLU A 143 -6.37 19.83 5.60
N THR A 144 -7.50 19.20 5.27
CA THR A 144 -7.72 17.77 5.55
C THR A 144 -6.72 16.89 4.79
N TRP A 145 -6.44 17.23 3.53
CA TRP A 145 -5.47 16.52 2.68
C TRP A 145 -4.04 16.60 3.24
N ASN A 146 -3.64 17.79 3.71
CA ASN A 146 -2.34 17.99 4.34
C ASN A 146 -2.22 17.17 5.64
N LYS A 147 -3.24 17.20 6.52
CA LYS A 147 -3.25 16.39 7.75
C LYS A 147 -3.12 14.89 7.46
N LEU A 148 -3.81 14.39 6.43
CA LEU A 148 -3.72 13.00 6.01
C LEU A 148 -2.32 12.67 5.46
N SER A 149 -1.76 13.55 4.63
CA SER A 149 -0.39 13.41 4.09
C SER A 149 0.68 13.37 5.20
N GLU A 150 0.56 14.28 6.17
CA GLU A 150 1.44 14.34 7.34
C GLU A 150 1.33 13.07 8.20
N ALA A 151 0.10 12.58 8.45
CA ALA A 151 -0.11 11.37 9.21
C ALA A 151 0.45 10.13 8.50
N ASN A 152 0.26 10.00 7.18
CA ASN A 152 0.85 8.93 6.38
C ASN A 152 2.39 8.98 6.40
N SER A 153 2.97 10.18 6.30
CA SER A 153 4.43 10.37 6.37
C SER A 153 4.98 10.05 7.76
N ALA A 154 4.22 10.36 8.82
CA ALA A 154 4.58 9.99 10.19
C ALA A 154 4.54 8.46 10.41
N LEU A 155 3.57 7.76 9.81
CA LEU A 155 3.50 6.30 9.87
C LEU A 155 4.70 5.66 9.16
N ASP A 156 5.07 6.19 7.99
CA ASP A 156 6.28 5.79 7.26
C ASP A 156 7.54 5.96 8.13
N ALA A 157 7.69 7.11 8.79
CA ALA A 157 8.80 7.35 9.71
C ALA A 157 8.83 6.36 10.89
N GLN A 158 7.68 5.96 11.45
CA GLN A 158 7.61 4.95 12.51
C GLN A 158 8.01 3.56 12.02
N PHE A 159 7.61 3.16 10.82
CA PHE A 159 7.99 1.87 10.24
C PHE A 159 9.49 1.81 9.93
N ASN A 160 10.05 2.90 9.44
CA ASN A 160 11.50 3.02 9.25
C ASN A 160 12.26 3.01 10.59
N LEU A 161 11.69 3.58 11.65
CA LEU A 161 12.25 3.47 13.01
C LEU A 161 12.23 2.01 13.50
N LEU A 162 11.10 1.32 13.41
CA LEU A 162 10.96 -0.08 13.81
C LEU A 162 11.93 -1.00 13.04
N SER A 163 12.08 -0.76 11.73
CA SER A 163 13.03 -1.50 10.90
C SER A 163 14.49 -1.26 11.31
N ARG A 164 14.85 -0.03 11.71
CA ARG A 164 16.17 0.29 12.26
C ARG A 164 16.40 -0.37 13.62
N LEU A 165 15.43 -0.29 14.53
CA LEU A 165 15.49 -0.95 15.84
C LEU A 165 15.67 -2.47 15.70
N ALA A 166 15.01 -3.08 14.72
CA ALA A 166 15.19 -4.50 14.40
C ALA A 166 16.60 -4.82 13.91
N ALA A 167 17.20 -3.94 13.10
CA ALA A 167 18.56 -4.12 12.59
C ALA A 167 19.64 -3.91 13.69
N ASP A 168 19.44 -2.91 14.55
CA ASP A 168 20.41 -2.52 15.57
C ASP A 168 20.35 -3.42 16.82
N GLN A 169 19.16 -3.91 17.19
CA GLN A 169 18.90 -4.61 18.45
C GLN A 169 17.96 -5.81 18.28
N TRP A 170 18.33 -6.76 17.41
CA TRP A 170 17.47 -7.87 17.00
C TRP A 170 16.85 -8.69 18.15
N ASP A 171 17.63 -9.08 19.15
CA ASP A 171 17.15 -9.94 20.24
C ASP A 171 16.10 -9.23 21.11
N SER A 172 16.35 -7.97 21.46
CA SER A 172 15.39 -7.12 22.18
C SER A 172 14.15 -6.85 21.34
N TYR A 173 14.33 -6.51 20.05
CA TYR A 173 13.22 -6.30 19.12
C TYR A 173 12.32 -7.54 19.03
N LYS A 174 12.90 -8.71 18.71
CA LYS A 174 12.17 -9.96 18.58
C LYS A 174 11.44 -10.33 19.88
N SER A 175 12.09 -10.20 21.02
CA SER A 175 11.50 -10.47 22.34
C SER A 175 10.27 -9.58 22.60
N VAL A 176 10.37 -8.28 22.28
CA VAL A 176 9.24 -7.33 22.42
C VAL A 176 8.10 -7.69 21.49
N ILE A 177 8.36 -7.91 20.19
CA ILE A 177 7.32 -8.26 19.22
C ILE A 177 6.60 -9.56 19.61
N ASP A 178 7.36 -10.60 20.00
CA ASP A 178 6.82 -11.90 20.39
C ASP A 178 6.01 -11.84 21.71
N SER A 179 6.32 -10.91 22.60
CA SER A 179 5.58 -10.67 23.83
C SER A 179 4.31 -9.84 23.57
N CYS A 180 4.44 -8.73 22.83
CA CYS A 180 3.31 -7.87 22.45
C CYS A 180 2.26 -8.60 21.60
N SER A 181 2.66 -9.59 20.80
CA SER A 181 1.72 -10.40 19.99
C SER A 181 0.67 -11.16 20.81
N ARG A 182 0.92 -11.39 22.11
CA ARG A 182 0.06 -12.18 23.01
C ARG A 182 -0.85 -11.32 23.89
N PHE A 183 -0.79 -10.00 23.75
CA PHE A 183 -1.54 -9.08 24.59
C PHE A 183 -2.20 -7.98 23.76
N LYS A 184 -3.25 -7.39 24.32
CA LYS A 184 -3.82 -6.14 23.82
C LYS A 184 -2.87 -4.97 24.04
N SER A 185 -3.04 -3.93 23.22
CA SER A 185 -2.17 -2.75 23.19
C SER A 185 -2.03 -2.03 24.53
N GLU A 186 -3.09 -2.00 25.34
CA GLU A 186 -3.13 -1.26 26.61
C GLU A 186 -2.11 -1.83 27.60
N LYS A 187 -1.79 -3.12 27.48
CA LYS A 187 -0.87 -3.83 28.37
C LYS A 187 0.56 -3.82 27.89
N TRP A 188 0.86 -3.33 26.67
CA TRP A 188 2.22 -3.45 26.11
C TRP A 188 3.25 -2.70 26.94
N ILE A 189 2.97 -1.47 27.38
CA ILE A 189 3.95 -0.66 28.12
C ILE A 189 4.26 -1.22 29.51
N GLU A 190 3.29 -1.86 30.15
CA GLU A 190 3.40 -2.40 31.52
C GLU A 190 4.33 -3.63 31.59
N LYS A 191 4.60 -4.27 30.45
CA LYS A 191 5.37 -5.51 30.37
C LYS A 191 6.89 -5.31 30.36
N PHE A 192 7.36 -4.09 30.15
CA PHE A 192 8.78 -3.84 29.93
C PHE A 192 9.29 -2.71 30.82
N SER A 193 10.44 -2.96 31.45
CA SER A 193 11.13 -1.98 32.30
C SER A 193 12.47 -1.54 31.73
N GLU A 194 13.04 -2.30 30.79
CA GLU A 194 14.30 -1.99 30.15
C GLU A 194 14.14 -0.89 29.09
N ALA A 195 15.10 0.04 29.03
CA ALA A 195 15.01 1.22 28.18
C ALA A 195 14.87 0.87 26.68
N SER A 196 15.63 -0.12 26.19
CA SER A 196 15.56 -0.61 24.81
C SER A 196 14.17 -1.16 24.47
N HIS A 197 13.62 -2.00 25.34
CA HIS A 197 12.27 -2.54 25.16
C HIS A 197 11.20 -1.44 25.17
N VAL A 198 11.31 -0.47 26.08
CA VAL A 198 10.39 0.66 26.18
C VAL A 198 10.42 1.51 24.91
N GLU A 199 11.58 1.70 24.28
CA GLU A 199 11.69 2.43 23.00
C GLU A 199 10.93 1.72 21.87
N ILE A 200 11.11 0.39 21.73
CA ILE A 200 10.39 -0.41 20.72
C ILE A 200 8.87 -0.34 20.95
N VAL A 201 8.42 -0.51 22.19
CA VAL A 201 6.98 -0.43 22.53
C VAL A 201 6.41 0.96 22.23
N LYS A 202 7.15 2.04 22.52
CA LYS A 202 6.74 3.40 22.16
C LYS A 202 6.61 3.59 20.66
N ALA A 203 7.51 3.01 19.86
CA ALA A 203 7.40 3.06 18.41
C ALA A 203 6.15 2.29 17.90
N LEU A 204 5.84 1.12 18.47
CA LEU A 204 4.62 0.36 18.16
C LEU A 204 3.35 1.16 18.50
N LEU A 205 3.27 1.71 19.71
CA LEU A 205 2.14 2.54 20.14
C LEU A 205 2.02 3.81 19.30
N GLY A 206 3.15 4.44 18.95
CA GLY A 206 3.19 5.59 18.06
C GLY A 206 2.62 5.27 16.67
N ALA A 207 2.99 4.14 16.07
CA ALA A 207 2.41 3.70 14.81
C ALA A 207 0.89 3.48 14.91
N ARG A 208 0.44 2.86 16.01
CA ARG A 208 -0.97 2.61 16.29
C ARG A 208 -1.79 3.90 16.41
N ASP A 209 -1.31 4.87 17.18
CA ASP A 209 -1.96 6.18 17.34
C ASP A 209 -2.04 6.95 16.01
N ILE A 210 -1.00 6.87 15.20
CA ILE A 210 -0.98 7.49 13.87
C ILE A 210 -2.01 6.84 12.95
N MET A 211 -2.15 5.51 12.96
CA MET A 211 -3.17 4.83 12.17
C MET A 211 -4.60 5.23 12.57
N LEU A 212 -4.86 5.38 13.88
CA LEU A 212 -6.16 5.88 14.36
C LEU A 212 -6.43 7.31 13.84
N ARG A 213 -5.41 8.16 13.78
CA ARG A 213 -5.51 9.50 13.17
C ARG A 213 -5.77 9.43 11.66
N ILE A 214 -5.08 8.54 10.93
CA ILE A 214 -5.31 8.32 9.49
C ILE A 214 -6.77 7.92 9.25
N ARG A 215 -7.29 6.93 9.99
CA ARG A 215 -8.71 6.52 9.93
C ARG A 215 -9.65 7.69 10.20
N CYS A 216 -9.36 8.49 11.22
CA CYS A 216 -10.14 9.68 11.54
C CYS A 216 -10.17 10.68 10.38
N HIS A 217 -9.02 11.00 9.78
CA HIS A 217 -8.94 11.91 8.62
C HIS A 217 -9.63 11.35 7.38
N MET A 218 -9.55 10.03 7.15
CA MET A 218 -10.28 9.35 6.07
C MET A 218 -11.80 9.44 6.24
N ARG A 219 -12.30 9.26 7.48
CA ARG A 219 -13.73 9.46 7.81
C ARG A 219 -14.18 10.90 7.61
N GLN A 220 -13.40 11.87 8.12
CA GLN A 220 -13.68 13.31 7.95
C GLN A 220 -13.76 13.70 6.47
N MET A 221 -12.84 13.17 5.64
CA MET A 221 -12.88 13.36 4.19
C MET A 221 -14.14 12.74 3.58
N GLY A 222 -14.52 11.53 4.01
CA GLY A 222 -15.75 10.87 3.56
C GLY A 222 -17.01 11.65 3.90
N GLU A 223 -17.16 12.09 5.14
CA GLU A 223 -18.26 12.94 5.61
C GLU A 223 -18.35 14.23 4.81
N ALA A 224 -17.23 14.92 4.62
CA ALA A 224 -17.18 16.18 3.89
C ALA A 224 -17.50 16.00 2.39
N ALA A 225 -17.12 14.86 1.81
CA ALA A 225 -17.43 14.50 0.43
C ALA A 225 -18.80 13.82 0.24
N GLY A 226 -19.54 13.54 1.32
CA GLY A 226 -20.84 12.87 1.30
C GLY A 226 -20.76 11.41 0.84
N ILE A 227 -19.67 10.71 1.13
CA ILE A 227 -19.43 9.31 0.75
C ILE A 227 -18.88 8.47 1.91
N PRO A 228 -19.22 7.17 1.99
CA PRO A 228 -18.73 6.30 3.06
C PRO A 228 -17.31 5.79 2.76
N ILE A 229 -16.27 6.59 2.99
CA ILE A 229 -14.88 6.12 2.83
C ILE A 229 -14.51 5.07 3.88
N GLU A 230 -14.84 5.31 5.13
CA GLU A 230 -14.85 4.27 6.18
C GLU A 230 -16.24 4.32 6.82
N PRO A 231 -17.20 3.51 6.33
CA PRO A 231 -18.56 3.51 6.85
C PRO A 231 -18.60 3.06 8.31
N GLU A 232 -19.72 3.36 8.99
CA GLU A 232 -19.94 3.01 10.39
C GLU A 232 -19.72 1.52 10.67
N SER A 233 -20.20 0.62 9.81
CA SER A 233 -20.01 -0.82 9.95
C SER A 233 -18.52 -1.23 9.89
N GLN A 234 -17.75 -0.60 9.01
CA GLN A 234 -16.30 -0.83 8.92
C GLN A 234 -15.56 -0.20 10.10
N THR A 235 -16.03 0.96 10.59
CA THR A 235 -15.46 1.59 11.79
C THR A 235 -15.58 0.64 12.98
N GLN A 236 -16.78 0.07 13.21
CA GLN A 236 -17.03 -0.89 14.28
C GLN A 236 -16.17 -2.15 14.15
N LEU A 237 -16.09 -2.72 12.94
CA LEU A 237 -15.23 -3.89 12.67
C LEU A 237 -13.74 -3.58 12.92
N LEU A 238 -13.27 -2.42 12.47
CA LEU A 238 -11.87 -2.02 12.62
C LEU A 238 -11.53 -1.69 14.07
N ASP A 239 -12.47 -1.20 14.86
CA ASP A 239 -12.26 -0.94 16.29
C ASP A 239 -12.11 -2.27 17.06
N ILE A 240 -12.95 -3.26 16.76
CA ILE A 240 -12.82 -4.63 17.28
C ILE A 240 -11.50 -5.27 16.83
N THR A 241 -11.14 -5.06 15.56
CA THR A 241 -9.88 -5.55 14.99
C THR A 241 -8.69 -4.94 15.73
N MET A 242 -8.69 -3.62 15.94
CA MET A 242 -7.62 -2.95 16.67
C MET A 242 -7.52 -3.47 18.10
N ASP A 243 -8.63 -3.68 18.81
CA ASP A 243 -8.67 -4.22 20.18
C ASP A 243 -8.25 -5.70 20.30
N THR A 244 -7.98 -6.38 19.18
CA THR A 244 -7.52 -7.77 19.18
C THR A 244 -6.05 -7.89 19.56
N GLU A 245 -5.71 -8.94 20.31
CA GLU A 245 -4.34 -9.22 20.77
C GLU A 245 -3.35 -9.31 19.59
N GLY A 246 -2.23 -8.62 19.73
CA GLY A 246 -1.17 -8.63 18.73
C GLY A 246 -1.50 -7.92 17.41
N VAL A 247 -2.62 -7.20 17.31
CA VAL A 247 -2.90 -6.31 16.17
C VAL A 247 -2.20 -4.97 16.42
N LEU A 248 -1.37 -4.55 15.46
CA LEU A 248 -0.71 -3.26 15.48
C LEU A 248 -1.59 -2.19 14.83
N LEU A 249 -2.03 -2.42 13.60
CA LEU A 249 -2.79 -1.47 12.78
C LEU A 249 -3.98 -2.17 12.12
N ALA A 250 -5.01 -1.39 11.79
CA ALA A 250 -6.08 -1.81 10.91
C ALA A 250 -6.66 -0.60 10.18
N GLY A 251 -7.23 -0.81 8.99
CA GLY A 251 -7.87 0.25 8.21
C GLY A 251 -8.62 -0.28 7.00
N VAL A 252 -9.25 0.64 6.26
CA VAL A 252 -9.85 0.34 4.95
C VAL A 252 -8.83 0.65 3.85
N PRO A 253 -8.47 -0.31 2.98
CA PRO A 253 -7.54 -0.06 1.89
C PRO A 253 -8.22 0.61 0.69
N GLY A 254 -7.42 1.20 -0.19
CA GLY A 254 -7.88 1.70 -1.49
C GLY A 254 -8.84 2.89 -1.39
N ALA A 255 -9.93 2.86 -2.16
CA ALA A 255 -10.91 3.95 -2.21
C ALA A 255 -11.79 4.03 -0.95
N GLY A 256 -11.78 3.00 -0.11
CA GLY A 256 -12.66 2.88 1.03
C GLY A 256 -13.95 2.12 0.72
N GLY A 257 -14.94 2.30 1.58
CA GLY A 257 -16.24 1.68 1.48
C GLY A 257 -16.28 0.30 2.12
N PHE A 258 -16.95 -0.63 1.46
CA PHE A 258 -17.35 -1.92 2.03
C PHE A 258 -16.50 -3.09 1.49
N ASP A 259 -15.56 -2.80 0.57
CA ASP A 259 -14.90 -3.82 -0.26
C ASP A 259 -13.96 -4.71 0.55
N ALA A 260 -13.10 -4.10 1.38
CA ALA A 260 -12.09 -4.82 2.14
C ALA A 260 -11.69 -4.06 3.40
N VAL A 261 -11.04 -4.77 4.31
CA VAL A 261 -10.27 -4.22 5.44
C VAL A 261 -8.87 -4.82 5.41
N PHE A 262 -7.92 -4.16 6.05
CA PHE A 262 -6.60 -4.72 6.29
C PHE A 262 -6.24 -4.62 7.77
N ALA A 263 -5.34 -5.49 8.20
CA ALA A 263 -4.68 -5.41 9.49
C ALA A 263 -3.20 -5.75 9.38
N VAL A 264 -2.39 -5.15 10.26
CA VAL A 264 -0.99 -5.53 10.48
C VAL A 264 -0.90 -6.17 11.85
N THR A 265 -0.45 -7.42 11.89
CA THR A 265 -0.31 -8.24 13.09
C THR A 265 1.15 -8.45 13.45
N LEU A 266 1.43 -8.66 14.74
CA LEU A 266 2.76 -8.90 15.30
C LEU A 266 3.02 -10.40 15.43
N SER A 267 4.17 -10.86 14.95
CA SER A 267 4.58 -12.28 15.02
C SER A 267 3.46 -13.20 14.50
N ASP A 268 3.23 -14.33 15.14
CA ASP A 268 2.22 -15.33 14.74
C ASP A 268 0.78 -15.02 15.22
N SER A 269 0.45 -13.77 15.59
CA SER A 269 -0.88 -13.40 16.11
C SER A 269 -2.00 -13.36 15.05
N SER A 270 -1.67 -13.59 13.78
CA SER A 270 -2.64 -13.67 12.67
C SER A 270 -3.79 -14.62 12.96
N THR A 271 -3.52 -15.74 13.62
CA THR A 271 -4.52 -16.76 13.97
C THR A 271 -5.59 -16.27 14.95
N ASN A 272 -5.25 -15.34 15.84
CA ASN A 272 -6.22 -14.72 16.75
C ASN A 272 -7.14 -13.80 15.94
N LEU A 273 -6.56 -13.01 15.05
CA LEU A 273 -7.33 -12.11 14.20
C LEU A 273 -8.28 -12.88 13.27
N THR A 274 -7.83 -13.95 12.62
CA THR A 274 -8.69 -14.73 11.72
C THR A 274 -9.90 -15.33 12.44
N LYS A 275 -9.76 -15.69 13.73
CA LYS A 275 -10.89 -16.15 14.56
C LYS A 275 -11.86 -15.02 14.83
N VAL A 276 -11.37 -13.84 15.21
CA VAL A 276 -12.21 -12.66 15.46
C VAL A 276 -12.96 -12.25 14.20
N TRP A 277 -12.28 -12.18 13.07
CA TRP A 277 -12.89 -11.88 11.76
C TRP A 277 -13.93 -12.91 11.34
N SER A 278 -13.66 -14.21 11.54
CA SER A 278 -14.65 -15.26 11.26
C SER A 278 -15.93 -15.10 12.09
N LEU A 279 -15.85 -14.63 13.34
CA LEU A 279 -17.03 -14.36 14.18
C LEU A 279 -17.85 -13.16 13.66
N HIS A 280 -17.24 -12.28 12.87
CA HIS A 280 -17.87 -11.09 12.30
C HIS A 280 -18.17 -11.26 10.80
N ASN A 281 -18.16 -12.49 10.29
CA ASN A 281 -18.38 -12.82 8.87
C ASN A 281 -17.38 -12.16 7.90
N VAL A 282 -16.16 -11.91 8.37
CA VAL A 282 -15.07 -11.39 7.54
C VAL A 282 -14.19 -12.55 7.11
N LEU A 283 -14.06 -12.75 5.80
CA LEU A 283 -13.18 -13.76 5.23
C LEU A 283 -11.74 -13.23 5.23
N ALA A 284 -10.87 -13.84 6.04
CA ALA A 284 -9.45 -13.56 5.99
C ALA A 284 -8.84 -14.12 4.70
N LEU A 285 -8.22 -13.27 3.90
CA LEU A 285 -7.48 -13.65 2.71
C LEU A 285 -6.05 -14.01 3.12
N LEU A 286 -5.59 -15.18 2.69
CA LEU A 286 -4.24 -15.69 2.92
C LEU A 286 -3.23 -15.02 1.97
N VAL A 287 -3.13 -13.70 2.07
CA VAL A 287 -2.13 -12.89 1.37
C VAL A 287 -1.02 -12.50 2.33
N ARG A 288 0.17 -12.29 1.78
CA ARG A 288 1.32 -11.74 2.49
C ARG A 288 1.94 -10.64 1.65
N GLU A 289 2.67 -9.73 2.28
CA GLU A 289 3.50 -8.79 1.55
C GLU A 289 4.50 -9.55 0.66
N ASP A 290 4.61 -9.14 -0.60
CA ASP A 290 5.66 -9.59 -1.51
C ASP A 290 6.49 -8.39 -1.99
N PRO A 291 7.71 -8.20 -1.44
CA PRO A 291 8.52 -7.03 -1.74
C PRO A 291 9.29 -7.14 -3.07
N ARG A 292 9.18 -8.26 -3.82
CA ARG A 292 10.07 -8.56 -4.94
C ARG A 292 9.72 -7.80 -6.23
N GLY A 293 8.44 -7.49 -6.44
CA GLY A 293 7.96 -6.95 -7.72
C GLY A 293 8.14 -7.93 -8.88
N VAL A 294 8.42 -7.40 -10.07
CA VAL A 294 8.71 -8.22 -11.26
C VAL A 294 9.97 -9.05 -11.02
N SER A 295 9.85 -10.36 -11.21
CA SER A 295 10.96 -11.30 -11.10
C SER A 295 10.83 -12.43 -12.12
N LEU A 296 11.97 -12.98 -12.53
CA LEU A 296 12.01 -14.19 -13.33
C LEU A 296 11.89 -15.40 -12.41
N GLU A 297 11.01 -16.33 -12.77
CA GLU A 297 10.86 -17.60 -12.07
C GLU A 297 11.57 -18.70 -12.87
N SER A 298 12.46 -19.44 -12.20
CA SER A 298 13.19 -20.57 -12.80
C SER A 298 12.34 -21.84 -12.93
N ASP A 299 11.30 -21.94 -12.11
CA ASP A 299 10.46 -23.13 -11.95
C ASP A 299 8.99 -22.72 -11.82
N ASP A 300 8.05 -23.65 -12.04
CA ASP A 300 6.64 -23.41 -11.79
C ASP A 300 6.42 -23.05 -10.30
N PRO A 301 5.91 -21.86 -9.97
CA PRO A 301 5.72 -21.42 -8.59
C PRO A 301 4.68 -22.28 -7.84
N ARG A 302 3.86 -23.05 -8.55
CA ARG A 302 2.86 -23.98 -7.96
C ARG A 302 3.46 -25.33 -7.58
N ALA A 303 4.69 -25.61 -7.97
CA ALA A 303 5.37 -26.87 -7.68
C ALA A 303 6.16 -26.86 -6.35
N LYS A 304 6.07 -25.78 -5.56
CA LYS A 304 6.74 -25.59 -4.27
C LYS A 304 5.76 -25.54 -3.10
#